data_AF-A0A6P0X5W9-F1
#
_entry.id   AF-A0A6P0X5W9-F1
#
_cell.length_a   1.000
_cell.length_b   1.000
_cell.length_c   1.000
_cell.angle_alpha   90.00
_cell.angle_beta   90.00
_cell.angle_gamma   90.00
#
_symmetry.space_group_name_H-M   'P 1'
#
loop_
_entity.id
_entity.type
_entity.pdbx_description
1 polymer ?
#
loop_
_entity_poly.entity_id
_entity_poly.type
_entity_poly.pdbx_seq_one_letter_code
_entity_poly.pdbx_strand_id
1 'polypeptide(L)'
;SVAATQTGAIINPQVKTTCEQLWHSELDTTSGEAIVRVVSYSSNPELIPLLKEVLVHSTPEVKLEGLEALATLARPGDESLAEIATAELEHPEPVVRAAAFNLLGIARSQGMLRYVAIGLGDLSPQVRRQAAMALAAYGEQGLALAQDSLSSSNPDLVDAAIAAIGQVRIKRASDVLFDHLTPDFQQVARSRQWEQQIPHFEASWQPLAIAIADYHQRLIQKVLYVLSCLGNSRTVNSVKRLLYSKEQREVANAVETLASIRHKRFVRPLMPILEQLASVEQPTNIRVTNQWMRTKGYKLLLEALESKDRWIKIGALIALAAVPSALTKDPDPLVKAVAQKTFLPLDQHPSQKDFFMSRLLLLKNVSLFKNLSLDELLLIDQALEQEYVPAGETIFNEGNWGGHLYIIGEGSVRLIKEIDGEHQDLNYLSAGQHFGEIALFDDAPRWNGAVAVENSTLLKLEKNRFISLITQRPQIVLEICRFFSQRLRETDKYRLSRRLLSSEDMTKNFSSVSSPSHHESSTTPTI
;
A
#
# COMPACT_ATOMS: atom_id res chain seq x y z
N SER A 1 25.41 7.72 -41.10
CA SER A 1 25.71 6.92 -42.31
C SER A 1 27.14 6.40 -42.35
N VAL A 2 28.13 7.06 -41.73
CA VAL A 2 29.56 6.65 -41.75
C VAL A 2 29.86 5.38 -40.94
N ALA A 3 29.11 5.09 -39.88
CA ALA A 3 29.31 3.91 -39.05
C ALA A 3 28.69 2.59 -39.61
N ALA A 4 28.00 2.64 -40.76
CA ALA A 4 27.23 1.52 -41.29
C ALA A 4 27.97 0.66 -42.35
N THR A 5 29.24 0.95 -42.64
CA THR A 5 30.02 0.18 -43.62
C THR A 5 31.20 -0.52 -42.97
N GLN A 6 31.30 -1.84 -43.17
CA GLN A 6 32.34 -2.75 -42.64
C GLN A 6 33.80 -2.36 -42.96
N THR A 7 34.04 -1.33 -43.77
CA THR A 7 35.38 -0.92 -44.23
C THR A 7 35.78 0.51 -43.85
N GLY A 8 34.96 1.25 -43.09
CA GLY A 8 35.37 2.52 -42.46
C GLY A 8 35.89 3.63 -43.39
N ALA A 9 35.67 3.58 -44.70
CA ALA A 9 36.17 4.58 -45.63
C ALA A 9 35.01 5.30 -46.34
N ILE A 10 34.92 6.62 -46.11
CA ILE A 10 34.04 7.50 -46.89
C ILE A 10 34.66 7.66 -48.29
N ILE A 11 34.13 6.92 -49.27
CA ILE A 11 34.65 6.89 -50.66
C ILE A 11 34.34 8.20 -51.40
N ASN A 12 33.32 8.96 -50.97
CA ASN A 12 32.93 10.21 -51.60
C ASN A 12 33.58 11.43 -50.91
N PRO A 13 34.51 12.15 -51.57
CA PRO A 13 35.22 13.28 -50.97
C PRO A 13 34.30 14.45 -50.61
N GLN A 14 33.20 14.70 -51.34
CA GLN A 14 32.23 15.74 -50.97
C GLN A 14 31.49 15.38 -49.68
N VAL A 15 31.09 14.11 -49.53
CA VAL A 15 30.46 13.62 -48.28
C VAL A 15 31.44 13.72 -47.12
N LYS A 16 32.73 13.41 -47.35
CA LYS A 16 33.78 13.56 -46.34
C LYS A 16 33.92 15.01 -45.88
N THR A 17 34.02 15.96 -46.81
CA THR A 17 34.14 17.39 -46.49
C THR A 17 32.89 17.94 -45.80
N THR A 18 31.69 17.54 -46.21
CA THR A 18 30.45 17.94 -45.53
C THR A 18 30.36 17.34 -44.13
N CYS A 19 30.78 16.08 -43.93
CA CYS A 19 30.86 15.48 -42.60
C CYS A 19 31.90 16.17 -41.71
N GLU A 20 33.07 16.54 -42.24
CA GLU A 20 34.11 17.29 -41.51
C GLU A 20 33.61 18.71 -41.13
N GLN A 21 32.81 19.35 -41.98
CA GLN A 21 32.21 20.66 -41.67
C GLN A 21 31.08 20.57 -40.63
N LEU A 22 30.24 19.54 -40.70
CA LEU A 22 29.20 19.25 -39.69
C LEU A 22 29.81 18.81 -38.35
N TRP A 23 31.03 18.27 -38.35
CA TRP A 23 31.74 17.86 -37.14
C TRP A 23 32.13 19.04 -36.25
N HIS A 24 32.30 20.22 -36.85
CA HIS A 24 32.72 21.44 -36.15
C HIS A 24 31.56 22.38 -35.79
N SER A 25 30.32 22.04 -36.15
CA SER A 25 29.13 22.79 -35.69
C SER A 25 28.71 22.35 -34.29
N GLU A 26 28.17 23.28 -33.49
CA GLU A 26 27.47 22.93 -32.24
C GLU A 26 26.40 21.88 -32.55
N LEU A 27 26.46 20.76 -31.83
CA LEU A 27 25.52 19.66 -32.01
C LEU A 27 24.13 20.14 -31.58
N ASP A 28 23.25 20.38 -32.56
CA ASP A 28 21.85 20.58 -32.29
C ASP A 28 21.21 19.29 -31.71
N THR A 29 20.06 19.43 -31.06
CA THR A 29 19.37 18.31 -30.41
C THR A 29 19.07 17.16 -31.37
N THR A 30 18.70 17.48 -32.61
CA THR A 30 18.47 16.53 -33.70
C THR A 30 19.72 15.74 -34.10
N SER A 31 20.88 16.37 -34.11
CA SER A 31 22.16 15.73 -34.39
C SER A 31 22.58 14.81 -33.25
N GLY A 32 22.34 15.24 -32.00
CA GLY A 32 22.51 14.41 -30.80
C GLY A 32 21.67 13.13 -30.84
N GLU A 33 20.37 13.25 -31.12
CA GLU A 33 19.46 12.10 -31.29
C GLU A 33 19.93 11.15 -32.41
N ALA A 34 20.36 11.71 -33.55
CA ALA A 34 20.83 10.92 -34.67
C ALA A 34 22.11 10.13 -34.33
N ILE A 35 23.05 10.74 -33.60
CA ILE A 35 24.27 10.08 -33.14
C ILE A 35 23.91 8.96 -32.16
N VAL A 36 23.08 9.22 -31.17
CA VAL A 36 22.65 8.22 -30.18
C VAL A 36 22.00 7.02 -30.85
N ARG A 37 21.07 7.25 -31.79
CA ARG A 37 20.44 6.18 -32.57
C ARG A 37 21.45 5.37 -33.37
N VAL A 38 22.39 6.04 -34.04
CA VAL A 38 23.43 5.35 -34.82
C VAL A 38 24.26 4.45 -33.93
N VAL A 39 24.68 4.90 -32.74
CA VAL A 39 25.48 4.08 -31.83
C VAL A 39 24.68 2.91 -31.27
N SER A 40 23.42 3.15 -30.89
CA SER A 40 22.50 2.10 -30.41
C SER A 40 22.31 0.98 -31.44
N TYR A 41 22.04 1.33 -32.70
CA TYR A 41 21.87 0.35 -33.77
C TYR A 41 23.16 -0.32 -34.23
N SER A 42 24.29 0.39 -34.23
CA SER A 42 25.55 -0.17 -34.73
C SER A 42 26.24 -1.09 -33.72
N SER A 43 25.94 -0.94 -32.43
CA SER A 43 26.60 -1.68 -31.34
C SER A 43 28.14 -1.64 -31.43
N ASN A 44 28.71 -0.53 -31.95
CA ASN A 44 30.15 -0.38 -32.18
C ASN A 44 30.80 0.38 -31.00
N PRO A 45 31.69 -0.25 -30.20
CA PRO A 45 32.38 0.40 -29.08
C PRO A 45 33.27 1.58 -29.48
N GLU A 46 33.72 1.67 -30.74
CA GLU A 46 34.57 2.78 -31.22
C GLU A 46 33.84 4.14 -31.18
N LEU A 47 32.51 4.13 -31.07
CA LEU A 47 31.68 5.34 -31.03
C LEU A 47 31.43 5.86 -29.62
N ILE A 48 31.95 5.19 -28.58
CA ILE A 48 31.81 5.62 -27.18
C ILE A 48 32.28 7.07 -26.96
N PRO A 49 33.45 7.52 -27.47
CA PRO A 49 33.90 8.91 -27.30
C PRO A 49 32.88 9.94 -27.80
N LEU A 50 32.17 9.65 -28.89
CA LEU A 50 31.15 10.54 -29.46
C LEU A 50 29.94 10.67 -28.55
N LEU A 51 29.51 9.55 -27.95
CA LEU A 51 28.45 9.60 -26.95
C LEU A 51 28.86 10.40 -25.73
N LYS A 52 30.14 10.36 -25.32
CA LYS A 52 30.63 11.17 -24.18
C LYS A 52 30.42 12.65 -24.44
N GLU A 53 30.77 13.14 -25.63
CA GLU A 53 30.63 14.56 -25.98
C GLU A 53 29.16 14.97 -26.09
N VAL A 54 28.31 14.14 -26.70
CA VAL A 54 26.87 14.41 -26.85
C VAL A 54 26.16 14.50 -25.49
N LEU A 55 26.57 13.71 -24.50
CA LEU A 55 25.89 13.63 -23.21
C LEU A 55 26.09 14.87 -22.32
N VAL A 56 27.12 15.68 -22.53
CA VAL A 56 27.43 16.82 -21.65
C VAL A 56 26.37 17.94 -21.72
N HIS A 57 25.81 18.21 -22.91
CA HIS A 57 24.94 19.36 -23.17
C HIS A 57 23.59 18.99 -23.80
N SER A 58 23.12 17.76 -23.60
CA SER A 58 21.91 17.24 -24.25
C SER A 58 20.65 17.32 -23.37
N THR A 59 19.48 17.20 -24.03
CA THR A 59 18.18 17.13 -23.35
C THR A 59 18.04 15.82 -22.57
N PRO A 60 17.11 15.75 -21.58
CA PRO A 60 16.91 14.52 -20.80
C PRO A 60 16.59 13.29 -21.64
N GLU A 61 15.86 13.45 -22.75
CA GLU A 61 15.51 12.36 -23.67
C GLU A 61 16.75 11.79 -24.36
N VAL A 62 17.61 12.68 -24.88
CA VAL A 62 18.87 12.29 -25.54
C VAL A 62 19.83 11.66 -24.52
N LYS A 63 19.87 12.18 -23.28
CA LYS A 63 20.65 11.58 -22.19
C LYS A 63 20.18 10.18 -21.84
N LEU A 64 18.87 9.96 -21.75
CA LEU A 64 18.29 8.65 -21.50
C LEU A 64 18.70 7.66 -22.62
N GLU A 65 18.41 7.99 -23.88
CA GLU A 65 18.73 7.11 -25.01
C GLU A 65 20.24 6.86 -25.11
N GLY A 66 21.07 7.86 -24.83
CA GLY A 66 22.53 7.75 -24.87
C GLY A 66 23.09 6.85 -23.76
N LEU A 67 22.59 6.98 -22.53
CA LEU A 67 22.95 6.09 -21.42
C LEU A 67 22.51 4.66 -21.67
N GLU A 68 21.33 4.45 -22.27
CA GLU A 68 20.87 3.13 -22.68
C GLU A 68 21.75 2.53 -23.79
N ALA A 69 22.15 3.34 -24.78
CA ALA A 69 23.10 2.92 -25.81
C ALA A 69 24.45 2.52 -25.18
N LEU A 70 24.99 3.34 -24.26
CA LEU A 70 26.23 3.01 -23.53
C LEU A 70 26.07 1.73 -22.72
N ALA A 71 24.92 1.48 -22.11
CA ALA A 71 24.65 0.25 -21.35
C ALA A 71 24.74 -1.01 -22.22
N THR A 72 24.34 -0.94 -23.50
CA THR A 72 24.51 -2.08 -24.43
C THR A 72 25.96 -2.35 -24.82
N LEU A 73 26.81 -1.32 -24.78
CA LEU A 73 28.23 -1.39 -25.14
C LEU A 73 29.15 -1.68 -23.95
N ALA A 74 28.67 -1.41 -22.74
CA ALA A 74 29.47 -1.45 -21.53
C ALA A 74 30.01 -2.85 -21.21
N ARG A 75 31.24 -2.89 -20.71
CA ARG A 75 31.89 -4.11 -20.23
C ARG A 75 32.19 -4.03 -18.73
N PRO A 76 32.23 -5.16 -18.03
CA PRO A 76 32.63 -5.18 -16.63
C PRO A 76 34.07 -4.65 -16.46
N GLY A 77 34.26 -3.74 -15.51
CA GLY A 77 35.52 -3.05 -15.24
C GLY A 77 35.72 -1.73 -15.99
N ASP A 78 34.77 -1.27 -16.82
CA ASP A 78 34.93 -0.01 -17.56
C ASP A 78 34.74 1.21 -16.64
N GLU A 79 35.84 1.76 -16.15
CA GLU A 79 35.83 2.95 -15.30
C GLU A 79 35.35 4.19 -16.05
N SER A 80 35.69 4.28 -17.34
CA SER A 80 35.43 5.47 -18.14
C SER A 80 33.94 5.66 -18.47
N LEU A 81 33.17 4.57 -18.55
CA LEU A 81 31.71 4.60 -18.67
C LEU A 81 31.03 4.78 -17.31
N ALA A 82 31.64 4.23 -16.26
CA ALA A 82 31.13 4.39 -14.91
C ALA A 82 31.21 5.87 -14.45
N GLU A 83 32.26 6.60 -14.81
CA GLU A 83 32.39 8.04 -14.54
C GLU A 83 31.28 8.86 -15.20
N ILE A 84 30.93 8.57 -16.46
CA ILE A 84 29.82 9.24 -17.16
C ILE A 84 28.51 8.98 -16.43
N ALA A 85 28.26 7.73 -16.06
CA ALA A 85 27.07 7.37 -15.32
C ALA A 85 27.00 8.09 -13.97
N THR A 86 28.12 8.22 -13.26
CA THR A 86 28.15 8.93 -11.97
C THR A 86 27.79 10.41 -12.09
N ALA A 87 28.15 11.07 -13.20
CA ALA A 87 27.82 12.48 -13.42
C ALA A 87 26.30 12.74 -13.54
N GLU A 88 25.53 11.73 -13.94
CA GLU A 88 24.08 11.83 -14.15
C GLU A 88 23.24 11.35 -12.95
N LEU A 89 23.86 10.96 -11.83
CA LEU A 89 23.16 10.45 -10.65
C LEU A 89 22.36 11.52 -9.90
N GLU A 90 22.66 12.81 -10.08
CA GLU A 90 21.94 13.93 -9.47
C GLU A 90 20.99 14.63 -10.45
N HIS A 91 20.78 14.06 -11.64
CA HIS A 91 19.92 14.64 -12.68
C HIS A 91 18.47 14.82 -12.17
N PRO A 92 17.77 15.93 -12.48
CA PRO A 92 16.40 16.18 -12.01
C PRO A 92 15.41 15.08 -12.44
N GLU A 93 15.54 14.61 -13.67
CA GLU A 93 14.67 13.56 -14.22
C GLU A 93 15.00 12.15 -13.68
N PRO A 94 14.04 11.45 -13.04
CA PRO A 94 14.27 10.11 -12.48
C PRO A 94 14.63 9.05 -13.53
N VAL A 95 14.13 9.18 -14.75
CA VAL A 95 14.42 8.22 -15.84
C VAL A 95 15.90 8.24 -16.22
N VAL A 96 16.53 9.41 -16.25
CA VAL A 96 17.97 9.57 -16.53
C VAL A 96 18.80 8.99 -15.39
N ARG A 97 18.46 9.30 -14.13
CA ARG A 97 19.13 8.71 -12.96
C ARG A 97 19.05 7.18 -12.96
N ALA A 98 17.88 6.61 -13.30
CA ALA A 98 17.72 5.17 -13.40
C ALA A 98 18.62 4.56 -14.49
N ALA A 99 18.65 5.16 -15.69
CA ALA A 99 19.53 4.70 -16.78
C ALA A 99 21.02 4.75 -16.38
N ALA A 100 21.43 5.79 -15.64
CA ALA A 100 22.78 5.88 -15.08
C ALA A 100 23.11 4.74 -14.10
N PHE A 101 22.21 4.40 -13.16
CA PHE A 101 22.42 3.24 -12.29
C PHE A 101 22.45 1.92 -13.08
N ASN A 102 21.66 1.77 -14.15
CA ASN A 102 21.73 0.61 -15.02
C ASN A 102 23.13 0.44 -15.63
N LEU A 103 23.67 1.53 -16.19
CA LEU A 103 25.03 1.55 -16.75
C LEU A 103 26.08 1.18 -15.69
N LEU A 104 25.99 1.74 -14.47
CA LEU A 104 26.88 1.37 -13.35
C LEU A 104 26.80 -0.11 -12.99
N GLY A 105 25.59 -0.68 -12.99
CA GLY A 105 25.36 -2.10 -12.72
C GLY A 105 25.98 -3.03 -13.76
N ILE A 106 26.11 -2.60 -15.02
CA ILE A 106 26.75 -3.37 -16.10
C ILE A 106 28.27 -3.17 -16.07
N ALA A 107 28.71 -1.92 -15.93
CA ALA A 107 30.12 -1.54 -15.86
C ALA A 107 30.81 -2.15 -14.63
N ARG A 108 30.13 -2.27 -13.49
CA ARG A 108 30.65 -2.92 -12.26
C ARG A 108 32.03 -2.42 -11.83
N SER A 109 32.31 -1.13 -12.03
CA SER A 109 33.55 -0.50 -11.56
C SER A 109 33.55 -0.43 -10.03
N GLN A 110 34.61 -0.97 -9.42
CA GLN A 110 34.78 -1.09 -7.97
C GLN A 110 34.77 0.27 -7.26
N GLY A 111 35.39 1.29 -7.88
CA GLY A 111 35.41 2.65 -7.34
C GLY A 111 34.03 3.28 -7.21
N MET A 112 33.05 2.80 -8.00
CA MET A 112 31.72 3.40 -8.06
C MET A 112 30.67 2.74 -7.16
N LEU A 113 31.04 1.65 -6.49
CA LEU A 113 30.12 0.85 -5.67
C LEU A 113 29.41 1.68 -4.58
N ARG A 114 30.10 2.64 -3.95
CA ARG A 114 29.50 3.51 -2.92
C ARG A 114 28.42 4.43 -3.48
N TYR A 115 28.60 4.97 -4.70
CA TYR A 115 27.59 5.79 -5.36
C TYR A 115 26.34 4.98 -5.71
N VAL A 116 26.51 3.73 -6.13
CA VAL A 116 25.40 2.80 -6.37
C VAL A 116 24.57 2.58 -5.11
N ALA A 117 25.22 2.43 -3.95
CA ALA A 117 24.53 2.24 -2.67
C ALA A 117 23.73 3.47 -2.23
N ILE A 118 24.20 4.70 -2.52
CA ILE A 118 23.45 5.93 -2.24
C ILE A 118 22.11 5.95 -2.99
N GLY A 119 22.07 5.40 -4.20
CA GLY A 119 20.86 5.28 -5.02
C GLY A 119 19.70 4.51 -4.37
N LEU A 120 19.97 3.66 -3.37
CA LEU A 120 18.92 3.00 -2.59
C LEU A 120 18.03 4.00 -1.83
N GLY A 121 18.51 5.21 -1.57
CA GLY A 121 17.79 6.28 -0.90
C GLY A 121 17.10 7.28 -1.81
N ASP A 122 17.08 7.07 -3.13
CA ASP A 122 16.45 8.02 -4.07
C ASP A 122 14.95 8.19 -3.80
N LEU A 123 14.42 9.39 -4.05
CA LEU A 123 12.99 9.69 -3.89
C LEU A 123 12.10 8.87 -4.83
N SER A 124 12.58 8.58 -6.04
CA SER A 124 11.84 7.81 -7.04
C SER A 124 11.94 6.30 -6.80
N PRO A 125 10.80 5.59 -6.67
CA PRO A 125 10.80 4.13 -6.56
C PRO A 125 11.43 3.41 -7.76
N GLN A 126 11.38 4.01 -8.95
CA GLN A 126 12.01 3.48 -10.16
C GLN A 126 13.53 3.48 -10.03
N VAL A 127 14.09 4.60 -9.55
CA VAL A 127 15.54 4.76 -9.36
C VAL A 127 16.03 3.79 -8.27
N ARG A 128 15.33 3.71 -7.14
CA ARG A 128 15.66 2.75 -6.06
C ARG A 128 15.71 1.30 -6.56
N ARG A 129 14.75 0.90 -7.39
CA ARG A 129 14.73 -0.45 -7.98
C ARG A 129 15.94 -0.69 -8.88
N GLN A 130 16.31 0.29 -9.70
CA GLN A 130 17.43 0.17 -10.61
C GLN A 130 18.78 0.20 -9.86
N ALA A 131 18.91 1.04 -8.84
CA ALA A 131 20.07 1.04 -7.94
C ALA A 131 20.20 -0.31 -7.20
N ALA A 132 19.10 -0.91 -6.75
CA ALA A 132 19.10 -2.23 -6.13
C ALA A 132 19.58 -3.34 -7.09
N MET A 133 19.12 -3.32 -8.35
CA MET A 133 19.61 -4.22 -9.41
C MET A 133 21.10 -4.03 -9.67
N ALA A 134 21.54 -2.77 -9.79
CA ALA A 134 22.93 -2.43 -10.01
C ALA A 134 23.81 -2.92 -8.85
N LEU A 135 23.40 -2.66 -7.59
CA LEU A 135 24.12 -3.09 -6.40
C LEU A 135 24.21 -4.62 -6.32
N ALA A 136 23.15 -5.34 -6.67
CA ALA A 136 23.16 -6.80 -6.72
C ALA A 136 24.17 -7.37 -7.73
N ALA A 137 24.45 -6.65 -8.82
CA ALA A 137 25.42 -7.05 -9.84
C ALA A 137 26.87 -7.05 -9.33
N TYR A 138 27.16 -6.34 -8.23
CA TYR A 138 28.46 -6.34 -7.53
C TYR A 138 28.66 -7.55 -6.60
N GLY A 139 27.69 -8.46 -6.48
CA GLY A 139 27.85 -9.71 -5.72
C GLY A 139 28.05 -9.48 -4.21
N GLU A 140 29.09 -10.08 -3.61
CA GLU A 140 29.31 -10.02 -2.16
C GLU A 140 29.57 -8.62 -1.61
N GLN A 141 30.26 -7.76 -2.36
CA GLN A 141 30.54 -6.39 -1.91
C GLN A 141 29.27 -5.54 -1.91
N GLY A 142 28.43 -5.71 -2.93
CA GLY A 142 27.10 -5.08 -2.98
C GLY A 142 26.19 -5.58 -1.88
N LEU A 143 26.23 -6.89 -1.58
CA LEU A 143 25.52 -7.50 -0.46
C LEU A 143 25.89 -6.85 0.88
N ALA A 144 27.18 -6.59 1.13
CA ALA A 144 27.63 -5.97 2.37
C ALA A 144 27.05 -4.55 2.57
N LEU A 145 27.11 -3.70 1.54
CA LEU A 145 26.55 -2.34 1.61
C LEU A 145 25.02 -2.33 1.73
N ALA A 146 24.34 -3.25 1.03
CA ALA A 146 22.90 -3.40 1.17
C ALA A 146 22.53 -3.87 2.59
N GLN A 147 23.33 -4.74 3.21
CA GLN A 147 23.11 -5.20 4.57
C GLN A 147 23.22 -4.05 5.59
N ASP A 148 24.19 -3.15 5.44
CA ASP A 148 24.33 -1.97 6.31
C ASP A 148 23.07 -1.07 6.26
N SER A 149 22.45 -0.98 5.09
CA SER A 149 21.24 -0.20 4.83
C SER A 149 19.97 -0.76 5.51
N LEU A 150 19.96 -2.04 5.90
CA LEU A 150 18.80 -2.67 6.56
C LEU A 150 18.50 -2.12 7.95
N SER A 151 19.45 -1.43 8.58
CA SER A 151 19.28 -0.83 9.92
C SER A 151 18.78 0.61 9.88
N SER A 152 18.48 1.15 8.70
CA SER A 152 18.00 2.51 8.52
C SER A 152 16.60 2.73 9.10
N SER A 153 16.33 3.97 9.52
CA SER A 153 14.99 4.41 9.91
C SER A 153 14.09 4.72 8.70
N ASN A 154 14.65 4.84 7.49
CA ASN A 154 13.89 5.09 6.27
C ASN A 154 13.36 3.77 5.68
N PRO A 155 12.03 3.51 5.68
CA PRO A 155 11.45 2.28 5.16
C PRO A 155 11.72 2.05 3.67
N ASP A 156 11.72 3.11 2.86
CA ASP A 156 11.93 3.01 1.41
C ASP A 156 13.34 2.53 1.06
N LEU A 157 14.34 2.96 1.86
CA LEU A 157 15.72 2.53 1.71
C LEU A 157 15.90 1.08 2.18
N VAL A 158 15.23 0.68 3.26
CA VAL A 158 15.21 -0.72 3.72
C VAL A 158 14.58 -1.63 2.67
N ASP A 159 13.47 -1.24 2.06
CA ASP A 159 12.82 -2.01 1.00
C ASP A 159 13.69 -2.14 -0.26
N ALA A 160 14.42 -1.09 -0.62
CA ALA A 160 15.40 -1.12 -1.71
C ALA A 160 16.59 -2.03 -1.39
N ALA A 161 17.09 -1.98 -0.15
CA ALA A 161 18.14 -2.88 0.34
C ALA A 161 17.70 -4.35 0.32
N ILE A 162 16.48 -4.66 0.78
CA ILE A 162 15.89 -6.01 0.68
C ILE A 162 15.84 -6.46 -0.78
N ALA A 163 15.42 -5.59 -1.70
CA ALA A 163 15.39 -5.90 -3.13
C ALA A 163 16.79 -6.18 -3.70
N ALA A 164 17.79 -5.41 -3.31
CA ALA A 164 19.17 -5.61 -3.73
C ALA A 164 19.69 -6.97 -3.25
N ILE A 165 19.55 -7.25 -1.95
CA ILE A 165 20.00 -8.50 -1.33
C ILE A 165 19.28 -9.71 -1.96
N GLY A 166 17.97 -9.63 -2.16
CA GLY A 166 17.19 -10.74 -2.72
C GLY A 166 17.60 -11.13 -4.15
N GLN A 167 18.17 -10.18 -4.90
CA GLN A 167 18.66 -10.40 -6.26
C GLN A 167 20.10 -10.93 -6.32
N VAL A 168 20.86 -10.83 -5.23
CA VAL A 168 22.21 -11.40 -5.14
C VAL A 168 22.11 -12.93 -5.18
N ARG A 169 22.72 -13.53 -6.20
CA ARG A 169 22.66 -14.98 -6.47
C ARG A 169 23.62 -15.81 -5.58
N ILE A 170 23.60 -15.56 -4.27
CA ILE A 170 24.49 -16.23 -3.29
C ILE A 170 23.64 -16.73 -2.13
N LYS A 171 23.95 -17.95 -1.61
CA LYS A 171 23.22 -18.55 -0.49
C LYS A 171 23.16 -17.63 0.74
N ARG A 172 24.28 -16.96 1.04
CA ARG A 172 24.42 -15.98 2.14
C ARG A 172 23.39 -14.85 2.08
N ALA A 173 22.98 -14.40 0.88
CA ALA A 173 22.03 -13.31 0.75
C ALA A 173 20.65 -13.64 1.36
N SER A 174 20.19 -14.88 1.18
CA SER A 174 18.95 -15.33 1.81
C SER A 174 19.08 -15.45 3.33
N ASP A 175 20.27 -15.77 3.84
CA ASP A 175 20.53 -15.86 5.28
C ASP A 175 20.50 -14.46 5.92
N VAL A 176 21.11 -13.45 5.28
CA VAL A 176 21.04 -12.04 5.73
C VAL A 176 19.59 -11.56 5.85
N LEU A 177 18.73 -11.85 4.86
CA LEU A 177 17.31 -11.48 4.92
C LEU A 177 16.56 -12.22 6.03
N PHE A 178 16.91 -13.47 6.30
CA PHE A 178 16.30 -14.25 7.37
C PHE A 178 16.71 -13.71 8.75
N ASP A 179 17.98 -13.38 8.93
CA ASP A 179 18.51 -12.79 10.17
C ASP A 179 17.87 -11.41 10.43
N HIS A 180 17.65 -10.60 9.39
CA HIS A 180 16.94 -9.33 9.49
C HIS A 180 15.49 -9.49 10.00
N LEU A 181 14.79 -10.55 9.59
CA LEU A 181 13.41 -10.83 10.01
C LEU A 181 13.31 -11.62 11.33
N THR A 182 14.42 -12.14 11.84
CA THR A 182 14.43 -12.98 13.05
C THR A 182 13.83 -12.28 14.28
N PRO A 183 14.11 -10.99 14.56
CA PRO A 183 13.46 -10.27 15.64
C PRO A 183 11.93 -10.20 15.48
N ASP A 184 11.45 -9.98 14.25
CA ASP A 184 10.01 -9.91 13.94
C ASP A 184 9.34 -11.28 14.15
N PHE A 185 10.01 -12.37 13.77
CA PHE A 185 9.54 -13.74 13.98
C PHE A 185 9.45 -14.13 15.47
N GLN A 186 10.40 -13.69 16.29
CA GLN A 186 10.32 -13.89 17.75
C GLN A 186 9.14 -13.12 18.35
N GLN A 187 8.88 -11.91 17.86
CA GLN A 187 7.77 -11.07 18.28
C GLN A 187 6.40 -11.64 17.86
N VAL A 188 6.31 -12.35 16.73
CA VAL A 188 5.08 -13.07 16.30
C VAL A 188 4.62 -14.07 17.34
N ALA A 189 5.53 -14.90 17.86
CA ALA A 189 5.17 -15.91 18.85
C ALA A 189 4.58 -15.28 20.12
N ARG A 190 5.15 -14.16 20.58
CA ARG A 190 4.67 -13.40 21.74
C ARG A 190 3.33 -12.72 21.46
N SER A 191 3.23 -11.99 20.36
CA SER A 191 2.01 -11.25 19.99
C SER A 191 0.81 -12.17 19.78
N ARG A 192 1.00 -13.37 19.24
CA ARG A 192 -0.07 -14.39 19.18
C ARG A 192 -0.52 -14.85 20.56
N GLN A 193 0.42 -15.08 21.48
CA GLN A 193 0.07 -15.45 22.86
C GLN A 193 -0.70 -14.33 23.57
N TRP A 194 -0.36 -13.06 23.28
CA TRP A 194 -1.10 -11.91 23.80
C TRP A 194 -2.50 -11.83 23.21
N GLU A 195 -2.64 -11.97 21.90
CA GLU A 195 -3.93 -11.93 21.19
C GLU A 195 -4.95 -12.93 21.77
N GLN A 196 -4.53 -14.17 22.02
CA GLN A 196 -5.37 -15.20 22.65
C GLN A 196 -5.82 -14.86 24.09
N GLN A 197 -5.14 -13.91 24.73
CA GLN A 197 -5.39 -13.49 26.10
C GLN A 197 -6.03 -12.10 26.18
N ILE A 198 -6.21 -11.38 25.06
CA ILE A 198 -6.78 -10.03 25.10
C ILE A 198 -8.31 -10.09 25.27
N PRO A 199 -8.89 -9.30 26.19
CA PRO A 199 -10.33 -9.09 26.29
C PRO A 199 -10.84 -8.25 25.10
N HIS A 200 -11.46 -8.90 24.11
CA HIS A 200 -11.89 -8.23 22.88
C HIS A 200 -13.10 -7.29 23.06
N PHE A 201 -13.88 -7.50 24.12
CA PHE A 201 -15.11 -6.74 24.40
C PHE A 201 -14.90 -5.50 25.26
N GLU A 202 -13.69 -5.29 25.79
CA GLU A 202 -13.37 -4.13 26.62
C GLU A 202 -12.77 -3.02 25.75
N ALA A 203 -13.42 -1.85 25.74
CA ALA A 203 -13.00 -0.70 24.93
C ALA A 203 -11.55 -0.26 25.19
N SER A 204 -11.08 -0.41 26.43
CA SER A 204 -9.71 -0.09 26.84
C SER A 204 -8.64 -1.00 26.21
N TRP A 205 -8.99 -2.22 25.81
CA TRP A 205 -8.07 -3.21 25.24
C TRP A 205 -8.13 -3.28 23.71
N GLN A 206 -9.18 -2.75 23.08
CA GLN A 206 -9.31 -2.68 21.62
C GLN A 206 -8.10 -2.02 20.91
N PRO A 207 -7.50 -0.92 21.43
CA PRO A 207 -6.31 -0.33 20.80
C PRO A 207 -5.15 -1.32 20.67
N LEU A 208 -4.93 -2.14 21.70
CA LEU A 208 -3.86 -3.14 21.68
C LEU A 208 -4.17 -4.29 20.72
N ALA A 209 -5.43 -4.76 20.69
CA ALA A 209 -5.85 -5.80 19.75
C ALA A 209 -5.64 -5.36 18.29
N ILE A 210 -6.06 -4.14 17.96
CA ILE A 210 -5.91 -3.57 16.61
C ILE A 210 -4.44 -3.35 16.26
N ALA A 211 -3.62 -2.89 17.21
CA ALA A 211 -2.18 -2.75 17.00
C ALA A 211 -1.47 -4.08 16.71
N ILE A 212 -1.86 -5.16 17.40
CA ILE A 212 -1.32 -6.49 17.16
C ILE A 212 -1.73 -7.00 15.77
N ALA A 213 -3.02 -6.87 15.42
CA ALA A 213 -3.50 -7.26 14.09
C ALA A 213 -2.82 -6.47 12.96
N ASP A 214 -2.64 -5.15 13.14
CA ASP A 214 -1.90 -4.30 12.22
C ASP A 214 -0.43 -4.73 12.06
N TYR A 215 0.25 -5.01 13.18
CA TYR A 215 1.61 -5.53 13.18
C TYR A 215 1.72 -6.85 12.39
N HIS A 216 0.80 -7.79 12.62
CA HIS A 216 0.76 -9.06 11.89
C HIS A 216 0.55 -8.85 10.39
N GLN A 217 -0.38 -7.98 10.00
CA GLN A 217 -0.62 -7.65 8.60
C GLN A 217 0.63 -7.05 7.93
N ARG A 218 1.29 -6.07 8.58
CA ARG A 218 2.52 -5.46 8.07
C ARG A 218 3.65 -6.47 7.94
N LEU A 219 3.80 -7.38 8.90
CA LEU A 219 4.83 -8.41 8.84
C LEU A 219 4.56 -9.43 7.72
N ILE A 220 3.31 -9.87 7.53
CA ILE A 220 2.94 -10.72 6.40
C ILE A 220 3.32 -10.03 5.08
N GLN A 221 3.00 -8.74 4.91
CA GLN A 221 3.37 -8.00 3.71
C GLN A 221 4.89 -7.89 3.52
N LYS A 222 5.65 -7.64 4.59
CA LYS A 222 7.12 -7.58 4.58
C LYS A 222 7.72 -8.93 4.15
N VAL A 223 7.22 -10.05 4.68
CA VAL A 223 7.69 -11.39 4.30
C VAL A 223 7.32 -11.73 2.87
N LEU A 224 6.10 -11.39 2.42
CA LEU A 224 5.70 -11.58 1.03
C LEU A 224 6.57 -10.77 0.07
N TYR A 225 6.94 -9.53 0.44
CA TYR A 225 7.87 -8.72 -0.32
C TYR A 225 9.26 -9.38 -0.42
N VAL A 226 9.83 -9.83 0.70
CA VAL A 226 11.09 -10.59 0.72
C VAL A 226 11.03 -11.83 -0.18
N LEU A 227 9.94 -12.61 -0.11
CA LEU A 227 9.75 -13.79 -0.96
C LEU A 227 9.67 -13.45 -2.45
N SER A 228 9.07 -12.31 -2.79
CA SER A 228 9.02 -11.79 -4.16
C SER A 228 10.42 -11.44 -4.67
N CYS A 229 11.24 -10.75 -3.85
CA CYS A 229 12.63 -10.43 -4.15
C CYS A 229 13.49 -11.69 -4.32
N LEU A 230 13.21 -12.75 -3.56
CA LEU A 230 13.84 -14.08 -3.69
C LEU A 230 13.30 -14.91 -4.89
N GLY A 231 12.64 -14.26 -5.86
CA GLY A 231 12.21 -14.88 -7.12
C GLY A 231 10.84 -15.56 -7.11
N ASN A 232 10.03 -15.39 -6.05
CA ASN A 232 8.68 -15.99 -5.97
C ASN A 232 7.58 -14.99 -6.34
N SER A 233 7.90 -13.94 -7.09
CA SER A 233 7.01 -12.80 -7.39
C SER A 233 5.65 -13.21 -7.97
N ARG A 234 5.64 -14.13 -8.94
CA ARG A 234 4.40 -14.63 -9.55
C ARG A 234 3.48 -15.29 -8.51
N THR A 235 4.03 -16.21 -7.72
CA THR A 235 3.28 -16.92 -6.67
C THR A 235 2.80 -15.97 -5.59
N VAL A 236 3.66 -15.06 -5.13
CA VAL A 236 3.33 -14.04 -4.13
C VAL A 236 2.21 -13.13 -4.61
N ASN A 237 2.24 -12.68 -5.87
CA ASN A 237 1.19 -11.81 -6.41
C ASN A 237 -0.17 -12.52 -6.46
N SER A 238 -0.20 -13.80 -6.80
CA SER A 238 -1.43 -14.62 -6.73
C SER A 238 -1.93 -14.77 -5.30
N VAL A 239 -1.04 -15.12 -4.36
CA VAL A 239 -1.37 -15.29 -2.94
C VAL A 239 -1.86 -13.99 -2.29
N LYS A 240 -1.21 -12.85 -2.57
CA LYS A 240 -1.61 -11.54 -2.03
C LYS A 240 -3.07 -11.24 -2.31
N ARG A 241 -3.56 -11.57 -3.51
CA ARG A 241 -4.97 -11.39 -3.88
C ARG A 241 -5.90 -12.30 -3.05
N LEU A 242 -5.52 -13.55 -2.85
CA LEU A 242 -6.33 -14.56 -2.17
C LEU A 242 -6.40 -14.35 -0.65
N LEU A 243 -5.34 -13.84 -0.02
CA LEU A 243 -5.31 -13.57 1.42
C LEU A 243 -6.31 -12.49 1.87
N TYR A 244 -6.72 -11.59 0.98
CA TYR A 244 -7.73 -10.55 1.25
C TYR A 244 -9.12 -10.91 0.72
N SER A 245 -9.33 -12.17 0.33
CA SER A 245 -10.64 -12.63 -0.09
C SER A 245 -11.61 -12.72 1.09
N LYS A 246 -12.90 -12.51 0.79
CA LYS A 246 -13.98 -12.83 1.74
C LYS A 246 -14.24 -14.34 1.82
N GLU A 247 -13.73 -15.13 0.86
CA GLU A 247 -13.96 -16.57 0.81
C GLU A 247 -12.86 -17.34 1.55
N GLN A 248 -13.25 -18.03 2.62
CA GLN A 248 -12.32 -18.78 3.48
C GLN A 248 -11.49 -19.83 2.73
N ARG A 249 -12.09 -20.45 1.72
CA ARG A 249 -11.41 -21.44 0.88
C ARG A 249 -10.27 -20.82 0.08
N GLU A 250 -10.46 -19.59 -0.41
CA GLU A 250 -9.40 -18.86 -1.13
C GLU A 250 -8.24 -18.51 -0.19
N VAL A 251 -8.54 -18.10 1.05
CA VAL A 251 -7.53 -17.83 2.08
C VAL A 251 -6.76 -19.11 2.42
N ALA A 252 -7.46 -20.23 2.66
CA ALA A 252 -6.82 -21.52 2.95
C ALA A 252 -5.88 -21.98 1.81
N ASN A 253 -6.33 -21.86 0.55
CA ASN A 253 -5.53 -22.16 -0.63
C ASN A 253 -4.28 -21.27 -0.71
N ALA A 254 -4.40 -19.99 -0.33
CA ALA A 254 -3.28 -19.06 -0.28
C ALA A 254 -2.22 -19.51 0.74
N VAL A 255 -2.67 -19.93 1.93
CA VAL A 255 -1.79 -20.44 3.00
C VAL A 255 -1.07 -21.72 2.58
N GLU A 256 -1.78 -22.67 1.97
CA GLU A 256 -1.19 -23.91 1.44
C GLU A 256 -0.16 -23.63 0.34
N THR A 257 -0.47 -22.68 -0.54
CA THR A 257 0.45 -22.24 -1.60
C THR A 257 1.73 -21.67 -0.99
N LEU A 258 1.62 -20.82 0.04
CA LEU A 258 2.77 -20.27 0.76
C LEU A 258 3.60 -21.35 1.46
N ALA A 259 2.96 -22.31 2.12
CA ALA A 259 3.63 -23.43 2.78
C ALA A 259 4.41 -24.32 1.79
N SER A 260 4.06 -24.26 0.50
CA SER A 260 4.68 -25.05 -0.57
C SER A 260 5.84 -24.35 -1.29
N ILE A 261 6.07 -23.04 -1.07
CA ILE A 261 7.14 -22.25 -1.72
C ILE A 261 8.53 -22.79 -1.37
N ARG A 262 9.54 -22.63 -2.24
CA ARG A 262 10.93 -23.07 -2.00
C ARG A 262 11.51 -22.52 -0.68
N HIS A 263 11.26 -21.25 -0.38
CA HIS A 263 11.75 -20.54 0.78
C HIS A 263 10.85 -20.71 2.02
N LYS A 264 10.40 -21.94 2.33
CA LYS A 264 9.47 -22.26 3.44
C LYS A 264 9.90 -21.72 4.79
N ARG A 265 11.21 -21.56 5.02
CA ARG A 265 11.75 -21.04 6.28
C ARG A 265 11.19 -19.68 6.67
N PHE A 266 10.88 -18.81 5.70
CA PHE A 266 10.30 -17.48 5.96
C PHE A 266 8.80 -17.55 6.28
N VAL A 267 8.12 -18.59 5.81
CA VAL A 267 6.67 -18.79 5.99
C VAL A 267 6.37 -19.51 7.30
N ARG A 268 7.22 -20.47 7.70
CA ARG A 268 7.03 -21.28 8.92
C ARG A 268 6.72 -20.46 10.18
N PRO A 269 7.44 -19.36 10.50
CA PRO A 269 7.11 -18.53 11.66
C PRO A 269 5.75 -17.84 11.58
N LEU A 270 5.23 -17.62 10.37
CA LEU A 270 3.94 -16.97 10.14
C LEU A 270 2.77 -17.94 10.09
N MET A 271 3.00 -19.25 9.93
CA MET A 271 1.95 -20.28 9.87
C MET A 271 0.90 -20.13 10.98
N PRO A 272 1.29 -19.96 12.25
CA PRO A 272 0.39 -19.61 13.35
C PRO A 272 -0.68 -18.54 13.06
N ILE A 273 -0.28 -17.43 12.41
CA ILE A 273 -1.16 -16.30 12.12
C ILE A 273 -1.90 -16.54 10.80
N LEU A 274 -1.23 -17.13 9.81
CA LEU A 274 -1.82 -17.46 8.52
C LEU A 274 -2.97 -18.48 8.66
N GLU A 275 -2.81 -19.49 9.51
CA GLU A 275 -3.85 -20.47 9.82
C GLU A 275 -5.05 -19.84 10.53
N GLN A 276 -4.81 -18.84 11.38
CA GLN A 276 -5.87 -18.09 12.05
C GLN A 276 -6.68 -17.24 11.06
N LEU A 277 -6.04 -16.62 10.07
CA LEU A 277 -6.76 -15.96 8.97
C LEU A 277 -7.63 -16.96 8.18
N ALA A 278 -7.20 -18.22 8.10
CA ALA A 278 -7.92 -19.30 7.45
C ALA A 278 -8.92 -20.05 8.36
N SER A 279 -9.04 -19.70 9.65
CA SER A 279 -10.01 -20.29 10.58
C SER A 279 -11.13 -19.32 11.00
N VAL A 280 -12.27 -19.87 11.44
CA VAL A 280 -13.41 -19.12 12.01
C VAL A 280 -13.36 -19.21 13.54
N GLU A 281 -12.21 -18.92 14.13
CA GLU A 281 -12.12 -18.88 15.59
C GLU A 281 -12.84 -17.63 16.11
N GLN A 282 -13.87 -17.81 16.93
CA GLN A 282 -14.51 -16.70 17.62
C GLN A 282 -13.58 -16.21 18.74
N PRO A 283 -13.43 -14.88 18.90
CA PRO A 283 -12.59 -14.34 19.97
C PRO A 283 -13.06 -14.87 21.32
N THR A 284 -12.11 -15.31 22.14
CA THR A 284 -12.40 -15.83 23.47
C THR A 284 -13.04 -14.75 24.33
N ASN A 285 -14.18 -15.07 24.94
CA ASN A 285 -14.87 -14.13 25.82
C ASN A 285 -14.18 -14.09 27.20
N ILE A 286 -13.08 -13.33 27.27
CA ILE A 286 -12.30 -13.13 28.49
C ILE A 286 -12.92 -11.99 29.28
N ARG A 287 -13.45 -12.28 30.47
CA ARG A 287 -13.95 -11.26 31.39
C ARG A 287 -12.79 -10.70 32.21
N VAL A 288 -12.61 -9.38 32.17
CA VAL A 288 -11.59 -8.70 32.97
C VAL A 288 -12.00 -8.71 34.44
N THR A 289 -11.24 -9.44 35.27
CA THR A 289 -11.39 -9.44 36.72
C THR A 289 -10.11 -8.93 37.37
N ASN A 290 -10.19 -8.43 38.60
CA ASN A 290 -9.00 -7.96 39.34
C ASN A 290 -7.95 -9.08 39.48
N GLN A 291 -8.38 -10.33 39.66
CA GLN A 291 -7.49 -11.48 39.72
C GLN A 291 -6.83 -11.77 38.37
N TRP A 292 -7.58 -11.72 37.27
CA TRP A 292 -7.04 -11.88 35.93
C TRP A 292 -6.03 -10.77 35.59
N MET A 293 -6.33 -9.53 35.95
CA MET A 293 -5.42 -8.40 35.77
C MET A 293 -4.08 -8.62 36.48
N ARG A 294 -4.12 -9.02 37.77
CA ARG A 294 -2.92 -9.29 38.58
C ARG A 294 -2.07 -10.45 38.05
N THR A 295 -2.72 -11.48 37.51
CA THR A 295 -2.04 -12.73 37.12
C THR A 295 -1.57 -12.74 35.66
N LYS A 296 -2.35 -12.13 34.76
CA LYS A 296 -2.11 -12.17 33.30
C LYS A 296 -2.06 -10.77 32.69
N GLY A 297 -3.04 -9.92 32.99
CA GLY A 297 -3.19 -8.61 32.34
C GLY A 297 -1.96 -7.69 32.46
N TYR A 298 -1.46 -7.43 33.67
CA TYR A 298 -0.29 -6.56 33.86
C TYR A 298 0.97 -7.14 33.21
N LYS A 299 1.18 -8.45 33.33
CA LYS A 299 2.33 -9.12 32.71
C LYS A 299 2.30 -8.94 31.19
N LEU A 300 1.15 -9.18 30.57
CA LEU A 300 0.95 -8.99 29.13
C LEU A 300 1.23 -7.54 28.71
N LEU A 301 0.69 -6.56 29.43
CA LEU A 301 0.90 -5.14 29.11
C LEU A 301 2.37 -4.73 29.23
N LEU A 302 3.06 -5.17 30.28
CA LEU A 302 4.49 -4.89 30.46
C LEU A 302 5.33 -5.53 29.36
N GLU A 303 5.05 -6.79 28.98
CA GLU A 303 5.72 -7.45 27.85
C GLU A 303 5.43 -6.75 26.51
N ALA A 304 4.20 -6.27 26.31
CA ALA A 304 3.82 -5.53 25.10
C ALA A 304 4.53 -4.16 25.01
N LEU A 305 4.79 -3.50 26.14
CA LEU A 305 5.57 -2.26 26.20
C LEU A 305 7.05 -2.46 25.83
N GLU A 306 7.59 -3.65 26.03
CA GLU A 306 8.95 -4.04 25.61
C GLU A 306 9.05 -4.36 24.11
N SER A 307 7.93 -4.44 23.38
CA SER A 307 7.92 -4.68 21.93
C SER A 307 8.79 -3.65 21.20
N LYS A 308 9.34 -3.99 20.03
CA LYS A 308 9.97 -2.98 19.16
C LYS A 308 8.94 -2.18 18.35
N ASP A 309 7.72 -2.70 18.22
CA ASP A 309 6.68 -2.08 17.42
C ASP A 309 6.00 -0.91 18.14
N ARG A 310 5.93 0.25 17.46
CA ARG A 310 5.39 1.48 18.05
C ARG A 310 3.90 1.38 18.38
N TRP A 311 3.11 0.71 17.54
CA TRP A 311 1.67 0.63 17.71
C TRP A 311 1.30 -0.31 18.84
N ILE A 312 2.01 -1.43 18.97
CA ILE A 312 1.85 -2.33 20.12
C ILE A 312 2.12 -1.59 21.43
N LYS A 313 3.20 -0.79 21.51
CA LYS A 313 3.48 0.05 22.69
C LYS A 313 2.37 1.03 22.98
N ILE A 314 1.90 1.76 21.96
CA ILE A 314 0.82 2.74 22.12
C ILE A 314 -0.46 2.06 22.62
N GLY A 315 -0.85 0.93 22.01
CA GLY A 315 -2.01 0.15 22.45
C GLY A 315 -1.87 -0.35 23.89
N ALA A 316 -0.68 -0.83 24.27
CA ALA A 316 -0.40 -1.28 25.63
C ALA A 316 -0.42 -0.13 26.65
N LEU A 317 0.10 1.06 26.29
CA LEU A 317 0.04 2.26 27.13
C LEU A 317 -1.40 2.67 27.42
N ILE A 318 -2.28 2.64 26.40
CA ILE A 318 -3.69 3.02 26.54
C ILE A 318 -4.43 2.02 27.41
N ALA A 319 -4.24 0.73 27.14
CA ALA A 319 -4.82 -0.33 27.96
C ALA A 319 -4.34 -0.19 29.42
N LEU A 320 -3.04 0.08 29.63
CA LEU A 320 -2.48 0.30 30.96
C LEU A 320 -3.03 1.56 31.64
N ALA A 321 -3.29 2.64 30.91
CA ALA A 321 -3.87 3.87 31.45
C ALA A 321 -5.32 3.69 31.91
N ALA A 322 -6.08 2.80 31.25
CA ALA A 322 -7.47 2.53 31.58
C ALA A 322 -7.66 1.48 32.70
N VAL A 323 -6.64 0.65 32.96
CA VAL A 323 -6.66 -0.44 33.95
C VAL A 323 -6.79 -0.01 35.43
N PRO A 324 -6.21 1.11 35.90
CA PRO A 324 -6.36 1.58 37.26
C PRO A 324 -7.81 1.93 37.66
N SER A 325 -8.75 1.95 36.71
CA SER A 325 -10.18 2.15 36.97
C SER A 325 -10.78 1.17 37.98
N ALA A 326 -10.20 -0.03 38.15
CA ALA A 326 -10.61 -0.96 39.21
C ALA A 326 -10.33 -0.42 40.63
N LEU A 327 -9.21 0.27 40.85
CA LEU A 327 -8.85 0.87 42.14
C LEU A 327 -9.69 2.13 42.43
N THR A 328 -10.18 2.81 41.38
CA THR A 328 -11.13 3.93 41.55
C THR A 328 -12.52 3.46 42.03
N LYS A 329 -12.78 2.16 41.97
CA LYS A 329 -14.01 1.50 42.47
C LYS A 329 -13.73 0.58 43.66
N ASP A 330 -12.57 0.73 44.31
CA ASP A 330 -12.21 -0.07 45.48
C ASP A 330 -13.20 0.16 46.64
N PRO A 331 -13.59 -0.89 47.39
CA PRO A 331 -14.48 -0.75 48.55
C PRO A 331 -13.85 0.07 49.68
N ASP A 332 -12.52 0.16 49.78
CA ASP A 332 -11.85 1.01 50.78
C ASP A 332 -11.89 2.50 50.35
N PRO A 333 -12.47 3.39 51.18
CA PRO A 333 -12.64 4.80 50.83
C PRO A 333 -11.34 5.59 50.70
N LEU A 334 -10.26 5.22 51.40
CA LEU A 334 -8.95 5.86 51.28
C LEU A 334 -8.26 5.43 50.00
N VAL A 335 -8.28 4.12 49.71
CA VAL A 335 -7.73 3.58 48.46
C VAL A 335 -8.45 4.20 47.27
N LYS A 336 -9.78 4.26 47.32
CA LYS A 336 -10.60 4.94 46.31
C LYS A 336 -10.22 6.42 46.15
N ALA A 337 -10.10 7.18 47.23
CA ALA A 337 -9.78 8.61 47.18
C ALA A 337 -8.38 8.89 46.63
N VAL A 338 -7.39 8.07 47.00
CA VAL A 338 -6.02 8.18 46.46
C VAL A 338 -6.01 7.73 45.00
N ALA A 339 -6.66 6.62 44.65
CA ALA A 339 -6.73 6.14 43.27
C ALA A 339 -7.41 7.15 42.34
N GLN A 340 -8.49 7.81 42.77
CA GLN A 340 -9.16 8.86 41.99
C GLN A 340 -8.29 10.11 41.78
N LYS A 341 -7.38 10.41 42.72
CA LYS A 341 -6.42 11.53 42.59
C LYS A 341 -5.21 11.17 41.73
N THR A 342 -4.73 9.94 41.82
CA THR A 342 -3.54 9.45 41.11
C THR A 342 -3.86 9.05 39.67
N PHE A 343 -5.02 8.43 39.45
CA PHE A 343 -5.51 7.99 38.16
C PHE A 343 -6.74 8.83 37.82
N LEU A 344 -6.53 9.93 37.09
CA LEU A 344 -7.66 10.68 36.53
C LEU A 344 -8.46 9.74 35.63
N PRO A 345 -9.81 9.66 35.78
CA PRO A 345 -10.65 9.05 34.77
C PRO A 345 -10.40 9.77 33.44
N LEU A 346 -10.13 9.01 32.37
CA LEU A 346 -10.00 9.55 31.01
C LEU A 346 -11.23 10.42 30.63
N ASP A 347 -12.39 10.18 31.27
CA ASP A 347 -13.64 10.90 31.01
C ASP A 347 -13.67 12.37 31.49
N GLN A 348 -12.67 12.89 32.23
CA GLN A 348 -12.75 14.23 32.86
C GLN A 348 -11.90 15.34 32.21
N HIS A 349 -11.25 15.09 31.06
CA HIS A 349 -10.67 16.15 30.22
C HIS A 349 -10.91 15.90 28.72
N PRO A 350 -12.07 16.29 28.15
CA PRO A 350 -12.39 16.11 26.73
C PRO A 350 -11.61 17.06 25.78
N SER A 351 -10.51 17.66 26.22
CA SER A 351 -9.74 18.60 25.41
C SER A 351 -8.43 17.96 24.92
N GLN A 352 -8.47 17.51 23.66
CA GLN A 352 -7.37 17.20 22.73
C GLN A 352 -6.56 15.90 22.89
N LYS A 353 -6.35 15.32 24.09
CA LYS A 353 -5.43 14.17 24.23
C LYS A 353 -6.04 12.78 24.00
N ASP A 354 -7.34 12.60 24.23
CA ASP A 354 -8.05 11.33 23.98
C ASP A 354 -8.49 11.11 22.53
N PHE A 355 -8.26 12.10 21.66
CA PHE A 355 -8.79 12.09 20.30
C PHE A 355 -7.94 11.26 19.32
N PHE A 356 -6.63 11.18 19.51
CA PHE A 356 -5.73 10.60 18.51
C PHE A 356 -6.00 9.13 18.21
N MET A 357 -5.97 8.27 19.24
CA MET A 357 -6.23 6.85 19.03
C MET A 357 -7.70 6.55 18.82
N SER A 358 -8.61 7.27 19.48
CA SER A 358 -10.05 7.14 19.24
C SER A 358 -10.41 7.45 17.77
N ARG A 359 -9.79 8.48 17.16
CA ARG A 359 -9.92 8.77 15.73
C ARG A 359 -9.30 7.70 14.86
N LEU A 360 -8.10 7.21 15.16
CA LEU A 360 -7.50 6.11 14.37
C LEU A 360 -8.36 4.84 14.41
N LEU A 361 -8.96 4.53 15.56
CA LEU A 361 -9.90 3.41 15.71
C LEU A 361 -11.18 3.64 14.92
N LEU A 362 -11.75 4.85 14.98
CA LEU A 362 -12.87 5.25 14.15
C LEU A 362 -12.54 5.04 12.67
N LEU A 363 -11.39 5.55 12.20
CA LEU A 363 -10.95 5.41 10.81
C LEU A 363 -10.73 3.95 10.41
N LYS A 364 -10.22 3.11 11.32
CA LYS A 364 -10.09 1.66 11.09
C LYS A 364 -11.45 0.97 10.90
N ASN A 365 -12.52 1.52 11.48
CA ASN A 365 -13.89 1.01 11.31
C ASN A 365 -14.59 1.58 10.06
N VAL A 366 -14.09 2.69 9.49
CA VAL A 366 -14.63 3.23 8.23
C VAL A 366 -14.35 2.25 7.09
N SER A 367 -15.40 1.80 6.41
CA SER A 367 -15.28 0.77 5.35
C SER A 367 -14.33 1.14 4.21
N LEU A 368 -14.14 2.44 3.95
CA LEU A 368 -13.22 2.97 2.96
C LEU A 368 -11.74 2.78 3.35
N PHE A 369 -11.44 2.79 4.65
CA PHE A 369 -10.07 2.83 5.19
C PHE A 369 -9.68 1.60 6.03
N LYS A 370 -10.62 0.68 6.30
CA LYS A 370 -10.41 -0.48 7.18
C LYS A 370 -9.18 -1.35 6.86
N ASN A 371 -8.78 -1.42 5.59
CA ASN A 371 -7.65 -2.24 5.13
C ASN A 371 -6.30 -1.53 5.25
N LEU A 372 -6.29 -0.23 5.49
CA LEU A 372 -5.09 0.58 5.66
C LEU A 372 -4.41 0.23 6.98
N SER A 373 -3.09 0.27 6.97
CA SER A 373 -2.27 0.15 8.17
C SER A 373 -2.44 1.37 9.09
N LEU A 374 -2.12 1.23 10.37
CA LEU A 374 -2.13 2.35 11.31
C LEU A 374 -1.19 3.50 10.89
N ASP A 375 -0.10 3.19 10.17
CA ASP A 375 0.80 4.19 9.59
C ASP A 375 0.13 5.01 8.47
N GLU A 376 -0.66 4.36 7.63
CA GLU A 376 -1.42 5.01 6.56
C GLU A 376 -2.62 5.80 7.11
N LEU A 377 -3.31 5.25 8.11
CA LEU A 377 -4.39 5.94 8.82
C LEU A 377 -3.89 7.19 9.54
N LEU A 378 -2.68 7.17 10.10
CA LEU A 378 -2.05 8.35 10.69
C LEU A 378 -1.89 9.49 9.68
N LEU A 379 -1.50 9.18 8.45
CA LEU A 379 -1.37 10.19 7.40
C LEU A 379 -2.72 10.76 6.99
N ILE A 380 -3.75 9.92 6.92
CA ILE A 380 -5.13 10.37 6.67
C ILE A 380 -5.61 11.25 7.83
N ASP A 381 -5.39 10.83 9.07
CA ASP A 381 -5.80 11.57 10.27
C ASP A 381 -5.21 12.99 10.31
N GLN A 382 -3.93 13.14 9.94
CA GLN A 382 -3.25 14.43 9.84
C GLN A 382 -3.82 15.34 8.74
N ALA A 383 -4.46 14.76 7.73
CA ALA A 383 -5.11 15.51 6.64
C ALA A 383 -6.58 15.83 6.91
N LEU A 384 -7.18 15.28 7.97
CA LEU A 384 -8.58 15.51 8.33
C LEU A 384 -8.76 16.79 9.15
N GLU A 385 -9.80 17.54 8.82
CA GLU A 385 -10.28 18.68 9.60
C GLU A 385 -11.59 18.34 10.29
N GLN A 386 -11.79 18.82 11.51
CA GLN A 386 -13.03 18.59 12.25
C GLN A 386 -14.03 19.72 11.97
N GLU A 387 -15.28 19.35 11.69
CA GLU A 387 -16.37 20.27 11.41
C GLU A 387 -17.59 19.90 12.27
N TYR A 388 -18.13 20.86 13.01
CA TYR A 388 -19.36 20.68 13.79
C TYR A 388 -20.55 21.21 12.99
N VAL A 389 -21.61 20.40 12.89
CA VAL A 389 -22.82 20.72 12.13
C VAL A 389 -24.04 20.54 13.02
N PRO A 390 -24.80 21.62 13.33
CA PRO A 390 -26.05 21.54 14.09
C PRO A 390 -27.13 20.69 13.40
N ALA A 391 -28.04 20.14 14.21
CA ALA A 391 -29.19 19.40 13.71
C ALA A 391 -30.02 20.23 12.70
N GLY A 392 -30.40 19.61 11.59
CA GLY A 392 -31.18 20.25 10.52
C GLY A 392 -30.37 21.09 9.54
N GLU A 393 -29.09 21.35 9.81
CA GLU A 393 -28.26 22.11 8.86
C GLU A 393 -27.82 21.27 7.66
N THR A 394 -27.75 21.95 6.52
CA THR A 394 -27.31 21.35 5.25
C THR A 394 -25.79 21.41 5.17
N ILE A 395 -25.18 20.24 4.99
CA ILE A 395 -23.73 20.08 4.88
C ILE A 395 -23.29 20.44 3.45
N PHE A 396 -24.03 19.97 2.44
CA PHE A 396 -23.92 20.42 1.06
C PHE A 396 -25.21 20.10 0.29
N ASN A 397 -25.45 20.88 -0.77
CA ASN A 397 -26.56 20.65 -1.70
C ASN A 397 -26.13 19.75 -2.87
N GLU A 398 -27.11 19.09 -3.48
CA GLU A 398 -26.97 18.53 -4.82
C GLU A 398 -26.54 19.64 -5.80
N GLY A 399 -25.71 19.29 -6.78
CA GLY A 399 -25.22 20.26 -7.76
C GLY A 399 -24.03 21.12 -7.29
N ASN A 400 -23.70 21.14 -5.99
CA ASN A 400 -22.57 21.93 -5.48
C ASN A 400 -21.24 21.48 -6.11
N TRP A 401 -20.40 22.46 -6.44
CA TRP A 401 -19.03 22.25 -6.89
C TRP A 401 -18.07 22.20 -5.70
N GLY A 402 -16.96 21.48 -5.86
CA GLY A 402 -15.97 21.26 -4.81
C GLY A 402 -16.16 19.95 -4.04
N GLY A 403 -15.04 19.32 -3.69
CA GLY A 403 -15.02 17.94 -3.23
C GLY A 403 -14.38 17.77 -1.86
N HIS A 404 -15.19 17.27 -0.94
CA HIS A 404 -14.77 16.78 0.36
C HIS A 404 -15.42 15.43 0.62
N LEU A 405 -14.65 14.52 1.16
CA LEU A 405 -15.15 13.34 1.85
C LEU A 405 -15.45 13.71 3.29
N TYR A 406 -16.57 13.25 3.81
CA TYR A 406 -16.96 13.41 5.20
C TYR A 406 -17.05 12.04 5.88
N ILE A 407 -16.59 11.99 7.12
CA ILE A 407 -16.69 10.82 8.01
C ILE A 407 -17.45 11.28 9.24
N ILE A 408 -18.47 10.54 9.64
CA ILE A 408 -19.27 10.88 10.81
C ILE A 408 -18.54 10.36 12.05
N GLY A 409 -17.99 11.28 12.85
CA GLY A 409 -17.40 10.94 14.15
C GLY A 409 -18.48 10.73 15.21
N GLU A 410 -19.42 11.66 15.28
CA GLU A 410 -20.60 11.63 16.16
C GLU A 410 -21.81 12.19 15.42
N GLY A 411 -23.01 11.73 15.81
CA GLY A 411 -24.27 12.15 15.20
C GLY A 411 -24.71 11.30 14.01
N SER A 412 -25.59 11.87 13.19
CA SER A 412 -26.21 11.21 12.04
C SER A 412 -26.57 12.20 10.94
N VAL A 413 -26.49 11.72 9.70
CA VAL A 413 -26.66 12.49 8.47
C VAL A 413 -27.59 11.73 7.53
N ARG A 414 -28.52 12.44 6.90
CA ARG A 414 -29.34 11.88 5.82
C ARG A 414 -28.85 12.42 4.47
N LEU A 415 -28.78 11.51 3.50
CA LEU A 415 -28.50 11.85 2.11
C LEU A 415 -29.83 12.05 1.40
N ILE A 416 -29.97 13.18 0.70
CA ILE A 416 -31.21 13.57 0.03
C ILE A 416 -30.97 13.80 -1.46
N LYS A 417 -32.01 13.58 -2.28
CA LYS A 417 -31.99 13.91 -3.70
C LYS A 417 -33.24 14.68 -4.07
N GLU A 418 -33.10 15.68 -4.92
CA GLU A 418 -34.28 16.36 -5.48
C GLU A 418 -34.83 15.55 -6.67
N ILE A 419 -36.08 15.11 -6.55
CA ILE A 419 -36.82 14.39 -7.59
C ILE A 419 -38.19 15.04 -7.70
N ASP A 420 -38.52 15.54 -8.90
CA ASP A 420 -39.78 16.22 -9.20
C ASP A 420 -40.09 17.42 -8.28
N GLY A 421 -39.05 18.13 -7.81
CA GLY A 421 -39.16 19.28 -6.92
C GLY A 421 -39.37 18.94 -5.44
N GLU A 422 -39.33 17.65 -5.08
CA GLU A 422 -39.39 17.19 -3.69
C GLU A 422 -38.07 16.52 -3.28
N HIS A 423 -37.65 16.73 -2.02
CA HIS A 423 -36.49 16.03 -1.46
C HIS A 423 -36.88 14.61 -1.03
N GLN A 424 -36.28 13.61 -1.67
CA GLN A 424 -36.38 12.20 -1.27
C GLN A 424 -35.14 11.79 -0.47
N ASP A 425 -35.36 11.09 0.64
CA ASP A 425 -34.29 10.50 1.45
C ASP A 425 -33.70 9.27 0.72
N LEU A 426 -32.42 9.34 0.35
CA LEU A 426 -31.68 8.25 -0.28
C LEU A 426 -31.14 7.25 0.74
N ASN A 427 -30.62 7.75 1.86
CA ASN A 427 -29.97 6.93 2.88
C ASN A 427 -29.82 7.69 4.20
N TYR A 428 -29.76 6.95 5.31
CA TYR A 428 -29.41 7.48 6.64
C TYR A 428 -28.07 6.90 7.07
N LEU A 429 -27.18 7.77 7.54
CA LEU A 429 -25.83 7.44 7.94
C LEU A 429 -25.59 7.83 9.41
N SER A 430 -24.88 6.99 10.15
CA SER A 430 -24.52 7.18 11.55
C SER A 430 -23.01 7.24 11.75
N ALA A 431 -22.57 7.52 12.98
CA ALA A 431 -21.17 7.46 13.39
C ALA A 431 -20.43 6.22 12.85
N GLY A 432 -19.19 6.42 12.36
CA GLY A 432 -18.37 5.40 11.71
C GLY A 432 -18.63 5.23 10.20
N GLN A 433 -19.66 5.87 9.65
CA GLN A 433 -19.93 5.88 8.21
C GLN A 433 -19.39 7.14 7.53
N HIS A 434 -19.35 7.13 6.19
CA HIS A 434 -18.78 8.21 5.38
C HIS A 434 -19.69 8.52 4.19
N PHE A 435 -19.53 9.72 3.62
CA PHE A 435 -20.24 10.18 2.43
C PHE A 435 -19.47 11.25 1.67
N GLY A 436 -19.85 11.45 0.40
CA GLY A 436 -19.24 12.44 -0.47
C GLY A 436 -17.92 11.99 -1.09
N GLU A 437 -17.59 10.70 -1.01
CA GLU A 437 -16.37 10.08 -1.47
C GLU A 437 -16.12 10.22 -2.98
N ILE A 438 -17.19 10.28 -3.79
CA ILE A 438 -17.09 10.42 -5.25
C ILE A 438 -16.37 11.73 -5.63
N ALA A 439 -16.60 12.79 -4.86
CA ALA A 439 -16.02 14.09 -5.13
C ALA A 439 -14.50 14.15 -4.91
N LEU A 440 -13.88 13.11 -4.34
CA LEU A 440 -12.43 12.98 -4.29
C LEU A 440 -11.82 12.52 -5.63
N PHE A 441 -12.60 11.83 -6.47
CA PHE A 441 -12.11 11.16 -7.69
C PHE A 441 -12.58 11.84 -8.98
N ASP A 442 -13.77 12.42 -8.96
CA ASP A 442 -14.38 13.08 -10.12
C ASP A 442 -14.34 14.60 -9.96
N ASP A 443 -14.38 15.31 -11.08
CA ASP A 443 -14.59 16.77 -11.19
C ASP A 443 -16.04 17.06 -11.59
N ALA A 444 -16.97 16.27 -11.03
CA ALA A 444 -18.41 16.41 -11.22
C ALA A 444 -19.08 17.10 -10.02
N PRO A 445 -20.21 17.79 -10.23
CA PRO A 445 -21.00 18.34 -9.13
C PRO A 445 -21.56 17.22 -8.23
N ARG A 446 -21.90 17.56 -6.97
CA ARG A 446 -22.45 16.61 -6.00
C ARG A 446 -23.71 15.92 -6.55
N TRP A 447 -23.70 14.58 -6.55
CA TRP A 447 -24.82 13.73 -7.02
C TRP A 447 -26.07 13.80 -6.13
N ASN A 448 -25.89 14.16 -4.86
CA ASN A 448 -26.93 14.24 -3.84
C ASN A 448 -26.59 15.37 -2.85
N GLY A 449 -27.57 15.75 -2.02
CA GLY A 449 -27.37 16.62 -0.86
C GLY A 449 -27.16 15.81 0.43
N ALA A 450 -26.68 16.48 1.47
CA ALA A 450 -26.48 15.91 2.80
C ALA A 450 -26.94 16.88 3.90
N VAL A 451 -27.75 16.40 4.83
CA VAL A 451 -28.32 17.20 5.93
C VAL A 451 -28.09 16.48 7.26
N ALA A 452 -27.63 17.20 8.26
CA ALA A 452 -27.48 16.67 9.62
C ALA A 452 -28.86 16.38 10.23
N VAL A 453 -29.06 15.17 10.74
CA VAL A 453 -30.30 14.76 11.41
C VAL A 453 -30.25 15.19 12.89
N GLU A 454 -29.07 15.15 13.49
CA GLU A 454 -28.78 15.63 14.83
C GLU A 454 -27.46 16.42 14.86
N ASN A 455 -27.12 17.03 15.99
CA ASN A 455 -25.83 17.69 16.18
C ASN A 455 -24.69 16.71 15.89
N SER A 456 -23.90 17.00 14.86
CA SER A 456 -22.95 16.06 14.29
C SER A 456 -21.54 16.62 14.31
N THR A 457 -20.58 15.76 14.62
CA THR A 457 -19.15 16.05 14.47
C THR A 457 -18.63 15.26 13.28
N LEU A 458 -18.20 15.97 12.23
CA LEU A 458 -17.71 15.41 10.99
C LEU A 458 -16.19 15.55 10.90
N LEU A 459 -15.53 14.57 10.30
CA LEU A 459 -14.14 14.67 9.85
C LEU A 459 -14.14 14.85 8.33
N LYS A 460 -13.58 15.95 7.88
CA LYS A 460 -13.58 16.42 6.50
C LYS A 460 -12.20 16.20 5.88
N LEU A 461 -12.16 15.53 4.72
CA LEU A 461 -10.98 15.38 3.89
C LEU A 461 -11.17 16.13 2.58
N GLU A 462 -10.35 17.16 2.36
CA GLU A 462 -10.33 17.92 1.10
C GLU A 462 -9.66 17.12 -0.03
N LYS A 463 -10.18 17.27 -1.26
CA LYS A 463 -9.62 16.65 -2.47
C LYS A 463 -8.13 16.93 -2.66
N ASN A 464 -7.67 18.17 -2.48
CA ASN A 464 -6.26 18.54 -2.67
C ASN A 464 -5.34 17.84 -1.66
N ARG A 465 -5.78 17.74 -0.40
CA ARG A 465 -5.07 17.00 0.64
C ARG A 465 -5.06 15.50 0.34
N PHE A 466 -6.18 14.96 -0.12
CA PHE A 466 -6.26 13.57 -0.59
C PHE A 466 -5.29 13.29 -1.76
N ILE A 467 -5.26 14.16 -2.78
CA ILE A 467 -4.33 14.03 -3.91
C ILE A 467 -2.89 14.04 -3.42
N SER A 468 -2.54 14.98 -2.53
CA SER A 468 -1.20 15.05 -1.93
C SER A 468 -0.83 13.75 -1.19
N LEU A 469 -1.77 13.18 -0.43
CA LEU A 469 -1.58 11.92 0.27
C LEU A 469 -1.32 10.74 -0.68
N ILE A 470 -2.13 10.58 -1.73
CA ILE A 470 -1.99 9.44 -2.65
C ILE A 470 -0.75 9.57 -3.54
N THR A 471 -0.27 10.78 -3.80
CA THR A 471 1.02 11.00 -4.47
C THR A 471 2.18 10.49 -3.58
N GLN A 472 2.11 10.73 -2.27
CA GLN A 472 3.13 10.27 -1.33
C GLN A 472 3.01 8.77 -0.99
N ARG A 473 1.77 8.26 -0.91
CA ARG A 473 1.46 6.87 -0.56
C ARG A 473 0.43 6.29 -1.53
N PRO A 474 0.86 5.81 -2.72
CA PRO A 474 -0.05 5.25 -3.72
C PRO A 474 -0.84 4.02 -3.26
N GLN A 475 -0.41 3.34 -2.19
CA GLN A 475 -1.17 2.21 -1.64
C GLN A 475 -2.55 2.63 -1.10
N ILE A 476 -2.69 3.87 -0.62
CA ILE A 476 -3.96 4.41 -0.13
C ILE A 476 -5.01 4.39 -1.25
N VAL A 477 -4.67 4.89 -2.45
CA VAL A 477 -5.61 4.90 -3.57
C VAL A 477 -5.91 3.50 -4.07
N LEU A 478 -4.95 2.58 -4.04
CA LEU A 478 -5.16 1.19 -4.46
C LEU A 478 -6.18 0.47 -3.56
N GLU A 479 -6.15 0.67 -2.25
CA GLU A 479 -7.15 0.13 -1.33
C GLU A 479 -8.54 0.73 -1.57
N ILE A 480 -8.61 2.04 -1.82
CA ILE A 480 -9.88 2.69 -2.12
C ILE A 480 -10.46 2.19 -3.46
N CYS A 481 -9.64 2.04 -4.50
CA CYS A 481 -10.07 1.43 -5.76
C CYS A 481 -10.56 0.00 -5.57
N ARG A 482 -9.89 -0.81 -4.72
CA ARG A 482 -10.35 -2.16 -4.36
C ARG A 482 -11.72 -2.12 -3.69
N PHE A 483 -11.92 -1.20 -2.75
CA PHE A 483 -13.21 -1.00 -2.09
C PHE A 483 -14.32 -0.68 -3.09
N PHE A 484 -14.14 0.32 -3.98
CA PHE A 484 -15.14 0.64 -5.00
C PHE A 484 -15.40 -0.50 -5.97
N SER A 485 -14.33 -1.20 -6.39
CA SER A 485 -14.45 -2.36 -7.28
C SER A 485 -15.26 -3.50 -6.62
N GLN A 486 -15.11 -3.72 -5.32
CA GLN A 486 -15.92 -4.67 -4.56
C GLN A 486 -17.39 -4.21 -4.50
N ARG A 487 -17.64 -2.94 -4.17
CA ARG A 487 -19.01 -2.39 -4.10
C ARG A 487 -19.74 -2.45 -5.45
N LEU A 488 -19.03 -2.19 -6.55
CA LEU A 488 -19.59 -2.29 -7.90
C LEU A 488 -20.04 -3.73 -8.19
N ARG A 489 -19.16 -4.72 -7.93
CA ARG A 489 -19.50 -6.14 -8.10
C ARG A 489 -20.69 -6.58 -7.25
N GLU A 490 -20.77 -6.12 -6.00
CA GLU A 490 -21.90 -6.42 -5.12
C GLU A 490 -23.21 -5.82 -5.65
N THR A 491 -23.16 -4.59 -6.15
CA THR A 491 -24.30 -3.91 -6.76
C THR A 491 -24.76 -4.60 -8.04
N ASP A 492 -23.83 -5.02 -8.91
CA ASP A 492 -24.14 -5.75 -10.14
C ASP A 492 -24.73 -7.11 -9.86
N LYS A 493 -24.18 -7.87 -8.89
CA LYS A 493 -24.75 -9.13 -8.43
C LYS A 493 -26.19 -8.95 -7.93
N TYR A 494 -26.45 -7.91 -7.15
CA TYR A 494 -27.79 -7.61 -6.64
C TYR A 494 -28.77 -7.19 -7.75
N ARG A 495 -28.32 -6.40 -8.73
CA ARG A 495 -29.15 -6.02 -9.89
C ARG A 495 -29.50 -7.24 -10.75
N LEU A 496 -28.55 -8.14 -10.96
CA LEU A 496 -28.76 -9.38 -11.72
C LEU A 496 -29.71 -10.33 -10.97
N SER A 497 -29.52 -10.54 -9.66
CA SER A 497 -30.43 -11.38 -8.87
C SER A 497 -31.85 -10.81 -8.84
N ARG A 498 -32.02 -9.48 -8.72
CA ARG A 498 -33.34 -8.83 -8.77
C ARG A 498 -34.02 -8.96 -10.13
N ARG A 499 -33.26 -8.89 -11.24
CA ARG A 499 -33.79 -9.17 -12.59
C ARG A 499 -34.24 -10.62 -12.73
N LEU A 500 -33.46 -11.58 -12.24
CA LEU A 500 -33.81 -13.01 -12.26
C LEU A 500 -35.08 -13.29 -11.46
N LEU A 501 -35.19 -12.76 -10.24
CA LEU A 501 -36.40 -12.85 -9.42
C LEU A 501 -37.62 -12.23 -10.12
N SER A 502 -37.47 -11.05 -10.73
CA SER A 502 -38.56 -10.43 -11.50
C SER A 502 -38.96 -11.22 -12.76
N SER A 503 -38.03 -11.99 -13.33
CA SER A 503 -38.30 -12.84 -14.50
C SER A 503 -38.96 -14.17 -14.12
N GLU A 504 -38.66 -14.72 -12.94
CA GLU A 504 -39.33 -15.90 -12.38
C GLU A 504 -40.77 -15.59 -11.92
N ASP A 505 -41.03 -14.39 -11.42
CA ASP A 505 -42.39 -13.93 -11.11
C ASP A 505 -43.21 -13.69 -12.39
N MET A 506 -42.57 -13.24 -13.49
CA MET A 506 -43.20 -13.16 -14.80
C MET A 506 -43.53 -14.53 -15.39
N THR A 507 -42.65 -15.54 -15.27
CA THR A 507 -42.94 -16.90 -15.78
C THR A 507 -43.98 -17.64 -14.95
N LYS A 508 -44.04 -17.42 -13.63
CA LYS A 508 -45.13 -17.95 -12.78
C LYS A 508 -46.48 -17.34 -13.11
N ASN A 509 -46.56 -16.04 -13.38
CA ASN A 509 -47.80 -15.37 -13.79
C ASN A 509 -48.29 -15.74 -15.20
N PHE A 510 -47.42 -16.23 -16.08
CA PHE A 510 -47.84 -16.80 -17.37
C PHE A 510 -48.32 -18.25 -17.27
N SER A 511 -47.81 -19.03 -16.30
CA SER A 511 -48.22 -20.44 -16.12
C SER A 511 -49.60 -20.62 -15.46
N SER A 512 -50.19 -19.57 -14.88
CA SER A 512 -51.52 -19.59 -14.25
C SER A 512 -52.67 -19.15 -15.16
N VAL A 513 -52.42 -18.78 -16.42
CA VAL A 513 -53.45 -18.23 -17.34
C VAL A 513 -53.79 -19.16 -18.52
N SER A 514 -53.12 -20.30 -18.68
CA SER A 514 -53.44 -21.26 -19.75
C SER A 514 -53.96 -22.59 -19.20
N SER A 515 -55.25 -22.61 -18.87
CA SER A 515 -56.06 -23.83 -18.83
C SER A 515 -57.37 -23.56 -19.57
N PRO A 516 -57.52 -23.98 -20.84
CA PRO A 516 -58.82 -23.99 -21.47
C PRO A 516 -59.59 -25.25 -21.05
N SER A 517 -60.75 -25.02 -20.47
CA SER A 517 -61.82 -26.00 -20.28
C SER A 517 -62.23 -26.61 -21.62
N HIS A 518 -62.12 -27.93 -21.77
CA HIS A 518 -62.85 -28.67 -22.80
C HIS A 518 -63.70 -29.77 -22.16
N HIS A 519 -65.01 -29.58 -22.26
CA HIS A 519 -66.03 -30.60 -22.13
C HIS A 519 -65.96 -31.59 -23.32
N GLU A 520 -66.03 -32.87 -22.99
CA GLU A 520 -66.60 -34.04 -23.69
C GLU A 520 -66.79 -34.01 -25.23
N SER A 521 -66.21 -35.00 -25.92
CA SER A 521 -66.98 -36.17 -26.45
C SER A 521 -66.11 -37.12 -27.28
N SER A 522 -66.15 -38.40 -26.87
CA SER A 522 -66.13 -39.67 -27.61
C SER A 522 -65.34 -39.88 -28.92
N THR A 523 -64.81 -41.11 -28.99
CA THR A 523 -64.47 -41.97 -30.17
C THR A 523 -63.01 -42.06 -30.60
N THR A 524 -62.36 -43.14 -30.15
CA THR A 524 -61.33 -43.90 -30.87
C THR A 524 -61.94 -44.52 -32.16
N PRO A 525 -61.17 -44.74 -33.24
CA PRO A 525 -60.29 -45.90 -33.33
C PRO A 525 -58.92 -45.69 -34.04
N THR A 526 -57.94 -46.47 -33.56
CA THR A 526 -56.94 -47.28 -34.28
C THR A 526 -56.39 -46.79 -35.63
N ILE A 527 -55.06 -46.56 -35.70
CA ILE A 527 -54.01 -47.44 -36.26
C ILE A 527 -52.68 -47.11 -35.57
#